data_AF-A0A370FGY9-F1
#
_entry.id   AF-A0A370FGY9-F1
#
_cell.length_a   1.000
_cell.length_b   1.000
_cell.length_c   1.000
_cell.angle_alpha   90.00
_cell.angle_beta   90.00
_cell.angle_gamma   90.00
#
_symmetry.space_group_name_H-M   'P 1'
#
loop_
_entity.id
_entity.type
_entity.pdbx_description
1 polymer ?
#
loop_
_entity_poly.entity_id
_entity_poly.type
_entity_poly.pdbx_seq_one_letter_code
_entity_poly.pdbx_strand_id
1 'polypeptide(L)'
;MARIAQAEHAAWGGAQLDVEGRLVRSGAAEAEERGAFARPAPWQRVMRYWSAVDEAEHARWPSAVRFGALRPAQRELLEQALQMASADLLQGLGAGTGVGLQSDERRAIRVALARVAVIDTPWSAAFISWVAREAGLQPGEFVFSEAHADYAADAWHTRMQEGSGAPSAGAMRACDLRTTAPRVGDLVCHARAASRDLVTLDELGEALERRRATGSGLPMHCDVVVQVDDGGFDTVGGNVLDSVTGRRLAFAPRTRLLDASYQPGCSACTDRHMSTAPWVLLLQWR
;
A
#
# COMPACT_ATOMS: atom_id res chain seq x y z
N MET A 1 11.48 4.55 -8.71
CA MET A 1 10.18 4.52 -7.99
C MET A 1 9.36 5.79 -8.19
N ALA A 2 9.86 6.99 -7.86
CA ALA A 2 9.09 8.25 -7.90
C ALA A 2 8.24 8.48 -9.18
N ARG A 3 8.85 8.38 -10.36
CA ARG A 3 8.14 8.55 -11.65
C ARG A 3 6.99 7.55 -11.87
N ILE A 4 7.14 6.31 -11.42
CA ILE A 4 6.09 5.28 -11.52
C ILE A 4 4.91 5.66 -10.60
N ALA A 5 5.21 6.05 -9.35
CA ALA A 5 4.20 6.48 -8.40
C ALA A 5 3.44 7.73 -8.89
N GLN A 6 4.15 8.74 -9.44
CA GLN A 6 3.51 9.93 -10.03
C GLN A 6 2.61 9.60 -11.22
N ALA A 7 3.05 8.72 -12.12
CA ALA A 7 2.26 8.31 -13.27
C ALA A 7 0.98 7.57 -12.83
N GLU A 8 1.09 6.68 -11.84
CA GLU A 8 -0.08 5.96 -11.32
C GLU A 8 -1.01 6.90 -10.55
N HIS A 9 -0.49 7.81 -9.74
CA HIS A 9 -1.28 8.85 -9.07
C HIS A 9 -2.09 9.72 -10.06
N ALA A 10 -1.47 10.12 -11.17
CA ALA A 10 -2.16 10.84 -12.24
C ALA A 10 -3.25 9.98 -12.91
N ALA A 11 -2.98 8.70 -13.12
CA ALA A 11 -3.96 7.76 -13.68
C ALA A 11 -5.17 7.53 -12.75
N TRP A 12 -5.00 7.74 -11.45
CA TRP A 12 -6.06 7.73 -10.43
C TRP A 12 -6.78 9.07 -10.26
N GLY A 13 -6.52 10.06 -11.13
CA GLY A 13 -7.19 11.37 -11.07
C GLY A 13 -6.61 12.34 -10.05
N GLY A 14 -5.49 11.99 -9.40
CA GLY A 14 -4.68 12.93 -8.64
C GLY A 14 -5.22 13.31 -7.25
N ALA A 15 -5.80 12.39 -6.48
CA ALA A 15 -6.29 12.67 -5.12
C ALA A 15 -5.20 13.30 -4.23
N GLN A 16 -5.40 14.49 -3.66
CA GLN A 16 -4.32 15.26 -3.03
C GLN A 16 -4.68 15.74 -1.62
N LEU A 17 -3.77 15.47 -0.67
CA LEU A 17 -3.73 16.09 0.65
C LEU A 17 -2.77 17.28 0.65
N ASP A 18 -3.21 18.42 1.16
CA ASP A 18 -2.36 19.59 1.34
C ASP A 18 -1.40 19.45 2.53
N VAL A 19 -0.63 20.50 2.80
CA VAL A 19 0.38 20.52 3.85
C VAL A 19 -0.21 20.47 5.27
N GLU A 20 -1.47 20.86 5.45
CA GLU A 20 -2.25 20.65 6.68
C GLU A 20 -2.95 19.29 6.71
N GLY A 21 -2.79 18.44 5.70
CA GLY A 21 -3.42 17.13 5.63
C GLY A 21 -4.92 17.16 5.33
N ARG A 22 -5.42 18.23 4.70
CA ARG A 22 -6.80 18.34 4.20
C ARG A 22 -6.88 17.80 2.78
N LEU A 23 -7.99 17.13 2.45
CA LEU A 23 -8.27 16.69 1.08
C LEU A 23 -8.66 17.91 0.23
N VAL A 24 -7.77 18.33 -0.68
CA VAL A 24 -7.99 19.46 -1.59
C VAL A 24 -8.42 19.02 -2.99
N ARG A 25 -8.26 17.73 -3.30
CA ARG A 25 -8.72 17.13 -4.55
C ARG A 25 -9.07 15.66 -4.30
N SER A 26 -10.24 15.23 -4.76
CA SER A 26 -10.61 13.81 -4.81
C SER A 26 -10.19 13.20 -6.15
N GLY A 27 -9.72 11.96 -6.10
CA GLY A 27 -9.44 11.13 -7.28
C GLY A 27 -10.50 10.03 -7.45
N ALA A 28 -10.17 9.04 -8.26
CA ALA A 28 -10.97 7.82 -8.40
C ALA A 28 -10.84 6.94 -7.14
N ALA A 29 -11.92 6.28 -6.75
CA ALA A 29 -11.91 5.30 -5.68
C ALA A 29 -11.68 3.87 -6.18
N GLU A 30 -11.08 3.02 -5.35
CA GLU A 30 -10.69 1.64 -5.65
C GLU A 30 -11.82 0.76 -6.18
N ALA A 31 -13.06 1.06 -5.78
CA ALA A 31 -14.24 0.29 -6.16
C ALA A 31 -14.83 0.68 -7.53
N GLU A 32 -14.37 1.75 -8.19
CA GLU A 32 -15.04 2.30 -9.38
C GLU A 32 -14.97 1.36 -10.60
N GLU A 33 -16.10 1.20 -11.30
CA GLU A 33 -16.19 0.38 -12.53
C GLU A 33 -15.54 1.05 -13.75
N ARG A 34 -15.51 2.38 -13.77
CA ARG A 34 -14.83 3.21 -14.78
C ARG A 34 -14.02 4.25 -14.05
N GLY A 35 -12.71 4.29 -14.28
CA GLY A 35 -11.91 5.43 -13.85
C GLY A 35 -12.30 6.66 -14.68
N ALA A 36 -12.35 7.84 -14.04
CA ALA A 36 -12.66 9.09 -14.71
C ALA A 36 -11.70 9.45 -15.87
N PHE A 37 -10.50 8.85 -15.94
CA PHE A 37 -9.44 9.30 -16.85
C PHE A 37 -8.67 8.20 -17.63
N ALA A 38 -8.74 6.90 -17.27
CA ALA A 38 -8.03 5.84 -18.01
C ALA A 38 -8.55 4.41 -17.76
N ARG A 39 -8.44 3.54 -18.78
CA ARG A 39 -8.42 2.07 -18.60
C ARG A 39 -7.00 1.62 -18.20
N PRO A 40 -6.84 0.57 -17.39
CA PRO A 40 -7.88 -0.23 -16.75
C PRO A 40 -8.54 0.51 -15.56
N ALA A 41 -9.71 0.05 -15.11
CA ALA A 41 -10.46 0.63 -13.99
C ALA A 41 -9.67 0.53 -12.66
N PRO A 42 -9.94 1.37 -11.64
CA PRO A 42 -9.22 1.35 -10.37
C PRO A 42 -9.08 -0.03 -9.73
N TRP A 43 -10.16 -0.81 -9.60
CA TRP A 43 -10.09 -2.16 -9.02
C TRP A 43 -9.17 -3.11 -9.81
N GLN A 44 -9.12 -2.96 -11.14
CA GLN A 44 -8.24 -3.77 -12.00
C GLN A 44 -6.77 -3.38 -11.82
N ARG A 45 -6.50 -2.09 -11.57
CA ARG A 45 -5.16 -1.61 -11.23
C ARG A 45 -4.73 -2.16 -9.88
N VAL A 46 -5.63 -2.17 -8.88
CA VAL A 46 -5.36 -2.80 -7.59
C VAL A 46 -5.01 -4.28 -7.78
N MET A 47 -5.84 -5.04 -8.50
CA MET A 47 -5.53 -6.46 -8.80
C MET A 47 -4.16 -6.64 -9.48
N ARG A 48 -3.73 -5.71 -10.33
CA ARG A 48 -2.38 -5.71 -10.93
C ARG A 48 -1.28 -5.47 -9.89
N TYR A 49 -1.49 -4.64 -8.88
CA TYR A 49 -0.47 -4.43 -7.85
C TYR A 49 -0.16 -5.72 -7.08
N TRP A 50 -1.20 -6.53 -6.83
CA TRP A 50 -1.06 -7.80 -6.13
C TRP A 50 -0.22 -8.84 -6.88
N SER A 51 -0.10 -8.75 -8.21
CA SER A 51 0.81 -9.62 -8.96
C SER A 51 2.29 -9.29 -8.78
N ALA A 52 2.61 -8.18 -8.09
CA ALA A 52 3.98 -7.80 -7.78
C ALA A 52 4.48 -8.35 -6.44
N VAL A 53 3.57 -8.85 -5.58
CA VAL A 53 3.93 -9.50 -4.31
C VAL A 53 4.59 -10.86 -4.60
N ASP A 54 5.46 -11.34 -3.73
CA ASP A 54 6.14 -12.62 -3.94
C ASP A 54 5.21 -13.82 -3.86
N GLU A 55 5.53 -14.87 -4.65
CA GLU A 55 4.64 -16.02 -4.84
C GLU A 55 4.30 -16.78 -3.55
N ALA A 56 5.24 -16.81 -2.60
CA ALA A 56 5.02 -17.42 -1.30
C ALA A 56 3.90 -16.72 -0.48
N GLU A 57 3.61 -15.46 -0.80
CA GLU A 57 2.53 -14.67 -0.20
C GLU A 57 1.27 -14.63 -1.08
N HIS A 58 1.29 -15.21 -2.30
CA HIS A 58 0.16 -15.18 -3.22
C HIS A 58 -1.13 -15.84 -2.70
N ALA A 59 -1.04 -16.69 -1.68
CA ALA A 59 -2.23 -17.24 -1.00
C ALA A 59 -3.14 -16.16 -0.37
N ARG A 60 -2.69 -14.89 -0.35
CA ARG A 60 -3.38 -13.73 0.24
C ARG A 60 -3.68 -12.63 -0.78
N TRP A 61 -3.71 -12.94 -2.08
CA TRP A 61 -4.37 -12.09 -3.08
C TRP A 61 -5.76 -11.66 -2.57
N PRO A 62 -6.35 -10.56 -3.05
CA PRO A 62 -7.68 -10.12 -2.62
C PRO A 62 -8.69 -11.24 -2.85
N SER A 63 -8.92 -12.00 -1.80
CA SER A 63 -9.62 -13.29 -1.80
C SER A 63 -10.72 -13.28 -0.75
N ALA A 64 -10.59 -12.44 0.28
CA ALA A 64 -11.64 -12.24 1.26
C ALA A 64 -12.80 -11.48 0.63
N VAL A 65 -14.00 -12.05 0.73
CA VAL A 65 -15.28 -11.38 0.44
C VAL A 65 -16.08 -11.35 1.73
N ARG A 66 -16.22 -10.17 2.33
CA ARG A 66 -16.98 -9.96 3.57
C ARG A 66 -18.44 -9.68 3.23
N PHE A 67 -19.34 -10.40 3.92
CA PHE A 67 -20.78 -10.33 3.69
C PHE A 67 -21.59 -10.37 4.98
N GLY A 68 -20.96 -10.03 6.11
CA GLY A 68 -21.59 -10.05 7.45
C GLY A 68 -21.46 -11.36 8.23
N ALA A 69 -20.88 -12.41 7.64
CA ALA A 69 -20.56 -13.64 8.36
C ALA A 69 -19.31 -13.50 9.24
N LEU A 70 -19.14 -14.44 10.19
CA LEU A 70 -17.98 -14.50 11.09
C LEU A 70 -16.64 -14.60 10.36
N ARG A 71 -16.62 -15.34 9.25
CA ARG A 71 -15.44 -15.50 8.38
C ARG A 71 -15.79 -15.03 6.97
N PRO A 72 -14.86 -14.36 6.28
CA PRO A 72 -15.07 -14.00 4.87
C PRO A 72 -15.19 -15.27 4.02
N ALA A 73 -15.95 -15.16 2.93
CA ALA A 73 -15.91 -16.17 1.88
C ALA A 73 -14.63 -16.02 1.07
N GLN A 74 -14.14 -17.12 0.48
CA GLN A 74 -12.99 -17.10 -0.43
C GLN A 74 -13.51 -16.84 -1.85
N ARG A 75 -13.00 -15.79 -2.49
CA ARG A 75 -13.38 -15.37 -3.84
C ARG A 75 -13.19 -16.50 -4.84
N GLU A 76 -12.10 -17.25 -4.75
CA GLU A 76 -11.76 -18.35 -5.65
C GLU A 76 -12.78 -19.50 -5.53
N LEU A 77 -13.22 -19.83 -4.31
CA LEU A 77 -14.24 -20.85 -4.09
C LEU A 77 -15.61 -20.38 -4.59
N LEU A 78 -15.93 -19.09 -4.42
CA LEU A 78 -17.14 -18.50 -5.01
C LEU A 78 -17.08 -18.53 -6.54
N GLU A 79 -15.93 -18.22 -7.15
CA GLU A 79 -15.73 -18.30 -8.59
C GLU A 79 -15.86 -19.75 -9.11
N GLN A 80 -15.36 -20.73 -8.37
CA GLN A 80 -15.57 -22.16 -8.68
C GLN A 80 -17.06 -22.53 -8.59
N ALA A 81 -17.78 -22.08 -7.56
CA ALA A 81 -19.21 -22.28 -7.45
C ALA A 81 -19.99 -21.67 -8.63
N LEU A 82 -19.60 -20.47 -9.07
CA LEU A 82 -20.18 -19.84 -10.26
C LEU A 82 -19.88 -20.62 -11.54
N GLN A 83 -18.70 -21.24 -11.65
CA GLN A 83 -18.36 -22.09 -12.79
C GLN A 83 -19.21 -23.37 -12.80
N MET A 84 -19.41 -23.99 -11.63
CA MET A 84 -20.29 -25.15 -11.48
C MET A 84 -21.75 -24.83 -11.79
N ALA A 85 -22.17 -23.59 -11.54
CA ALA A 85 -23.51 -23.09 -11.84
C ALA A 85 -23.70 -22.61 -13.29
N SER A 86 -22.69 -22.75 -14.17
CA SER A 86 -22.79 -22.26 -15.55
C SER A 86 -23.82 -23.02 -16.39
N ALA A 87 -24.60 -22.29 -17.19
CA ALA A 87 -25.61 -22.86 -18.06
C ALA A 87 -25.02 -23.91 -19.03
N ASP A 88 -23.85 -23.62 -19.62
CA ASP A 88 -23.17 -24.53 -20.55
C ASP A 88 -22.83 -25.88 -19.87
N LEU A 89 -22.30 -25.84 -18.65
CA LEU A 89 -21.95 -27.05 -17.90
C LEU A 89 -23.20 -27.84 -17.54
N LEU A 90 -24.22 -27.19 -17.01
CA LEU A 90 -25.45 -27.86 -16.58
C LEU A 90 -26.22 -28.45 -17.76
N GLN A 91 -26.26 -27.77 -18.91
CA GLN A 91 -26.83 -28.30 -20.14
C GLN A 91 -26.06 -29.53 -20.64
N GLY A 92 -24.72 -29.49 -20.57
CA GLY A 92 -23.88 -30.66 -20.86
C GLY A 92 -24.15 -31.87 -19.95
N LEU A 93 -24.70 -31.64 -18.76
CA LEU A 93 -25.14 -32.66 -17.81
C LEU A 93 -26.64 -33.04 -17.95
N GLY A 94 -27.32 -32.54 -18.98
CA GLY A 94 -28.73 -32.86 -19.28
C GLY A 94 -29.76 -31.95 -18.61
N ALA A 95 -29.36 -30.83 -18.02
CA ALA A 95 -30.30 -29.83 -17.54
C ALA A 95 -31.05 -29.16 -18.70
N GLY A 96 -32.31 -28.75 -18.45
CA GLY A 96 -33.13 -28.05 -19.44
C GLY A 96 -32.57 -26.67 -19.82
N THR A 97 -33.04 -26.15 -20.95
CA THR A 97 -32.73 -24.77 -21.38
C THR A 97 -33.23 -23.76 -20.36
N GLY A 98 -32.41 -22.75 -20.03
CA GLY A 98 -32.73 -21.74 -19.03
C GLY A 98 -32.35 -22.11 -17.58
N VAL A 99 -31.70 -23.26 -17.38
CA VAL A 99 -31.09 -23.63 -16.09
C VAL A 99 -29.62 -23.21 -16.07
N GLY A 100 -29.20 -22.56 -14.99
CA GLY A 100 -27.82 -22.10 -14.78
C GLY A 100 -27.58 -20.65 -15.18
N LEU A 101 -26.43 -20.13 -14.76
CA LEU A 101 -26.01 -18.75 -15.03
C LEU A 101 -25.51 -18.60 -16.46
N GLN A 102 -26.01 -17.58 -17.15
CA GLN A 102 -25.52 -17.17 -18.45
C GLN A 102 -24.11 -16.57 -18.37
N SER A 103 -23.43 -16.49 -19.52
CA SER A 103 -22.04 -16.06 -19.58
C SER A 103 -21.83 -14.62 -19.09
N ASP A 104 -22.79 -13.73 -19.34
CA ASP A 104 -22.82 -12.34 -18.92
C ASP A 104 -23.17 -12.19 -17.44
N GLU A 105 -24.17 -12.94 -16.92
CA GLU A 105 -24.50 -12.99 -15.49
C GLU A 105 -23.29 -13.45 -14.66
N ARG A 106 -22.65 -14.55 -15.09
CA ARG A 106 -21.43 -15.06 -14.44
C ARG A 106 -20.29 -14.06 -14.50
N ARG A 107 -20.14 -13.33 -15.61
CA ARG A 107 -19.14 -12.26 -15.72
C ARG A 107 -19.46 -11.10 -14.77
N ALA A 108 -20.71 -10.68 -14.68
CA ALA A 108 -21.13 -9.61 -13.78
C ALA A 108 -20.86 -9.96 -12.32
N ILE A 109 -21.20 -11.18 -11.89
CA ILE A 109 -20.94 -11.64 -10.52
C ILE A 109 -19.44 -11.73 -10.25
N ARG A 110 -18.62 -12.28 -11.16
CA ARG A 110 -17.16 -12.30 -10.99
C ARG A 110 -16.55 -10.91 -10.81
N VAL A 111 -17.00 -9.93 -11.60
CA VAL A 111 -16.55 -8.53 -11.46
C VAL A 111 -16.97 -7.96 -10.11
N ALA A 112 -18.20 -8.23 -9.65
CA ALA A 112 -18.66 -7.80 -8.34
C ALA A 112 -17.81 -8.40 -7.20
N LEU A 113 -17.52 -9.71 -7.26
CA LEU A 113 -16.67 -10.38 -6.28
C LEU A 113 -15.25 -9.81 -6.25
N ALA A 114 -14.64 -9.55 -7.42
CA ALA A 114 -13.32 -8.93 -7.50
C ALA A 114 -13.29 -7.52 -6.89
N ARG A 115 -14.30 -6.71 -7.18
CA ARG A 115 -14.41 -5.34 -6.62
C ARG A 115 -14.58 -5.36 -5.10
N VAL A 116 -15.43 -6.26 -4.58
CA VAL A 116 -15.60 -6.41 -3.12
C VAL A 116 -14.29 -6.89 -2.47
N ALA A 117 -13.60 -7.86 -3.08
CA ALA A 117 -12.35 -8.35 -2.51
C ALA A 117 -11.26 -7.28 -2.45
N VAL A 118 -11.20 -6.38 -3.45
CA VAL A 118 -10.33 -5.20 -3.43
C VAL A 118 -10.65 -4.28 -2.25
N ILE A 119 -11.94 -4.02 -1.98
CA ILE A 119 -12.37 -3.17 -0.85
C ILE A 119 -12.03 -3.81 0.50
N ASP A 120 -12.23 -5.12 0.61
CA ASP A 120 -12.04 -5.85 1.87
C ASP A 120 -10.57 -6.13 2.22
N THR A 121 -9.65 -5.85 1.29
CA THR A 121 -8.23 -6.20 1.41
C THR A 121 -7.35 -4.95 1.25
N PRO A 122 -6.69 -4.47 2.33
CA PRO A 122 -5.77 -3.34 2.24
C PRO A 122 -4.65 -3.61 1.23
N TRP A 123 -4.41 -2.68 0.31
CA TRP A 123 -3.49 -2.88 -0.82
C TRP A 123 -2.33 -1.88 -0.88
N SER A 124 -2.18 -1.03 0.14
CA SER A 124 -1.13 -0.01 0.19
C SER A 124 0.30 -0.58 0.05
N ALA A 125 0.58 -1.75 0.64
CA ALA A 125 1.90 -2.38 0.54
C ALA A 125 2.11 -3.09 -0.79
N ALA A 126 1.08 -3.76 -1.33
CA ALA A 126 1.11 -4.32 -2.67
C ALA A 126 1.39 -3.24 -3.73
N PHE A 127 0.83 -2.03 -3.55
CA PHE A 127 1.16 -0.87 -4.39
C PHE A 127 2.65 -0.51 -4.34
N ILE A 128 3.26 -0.45 -3.15
CA ILE A 128 4.70 -0.17 -3.03
C ILE A 128 5.55 -1.27 -3.68
N SER A 129 5.21 -2.54 -3.45
CA SER A 129 5.86 -3.68 -4.09
C SER A 129 5.77 -3.62 -5.62
N TRP A 130 4.60 -3.24 -6.16
CA TRP A 130 4.44 -2.98 -7.59
C TRP A 130 5.30 -1.80 -8.08
N VAL A 131 5.30 -0.66 -7.38
CA VAL A 131 6.15 0.49 -7.75
C VAL A 131 7.64 0.11 -7.73
N ALA A 132 8.07 -0.70 -6.76
CA ALA A 132 9.44 -1.20 -6.67
C ALA A 132 9.79 -2.11 -7.86
N ARG A 133 8.91 -3.07 -8.19
CA ARG A 133 9.12 -4.02 -9.29
C ARG A 133 9.14 -3.32 -10.65
N GLU A 134 8.22 -2.38 -10.89
CA GLU A 134 8.22 -1.53 -12.09
C GLU A 134 9.44 -0.59 -12.18
N ALA A 135 10.04 -0.26 -11.03
CA ALA A 135 11.28 0.50 -11.00
C ALA A 135 12.53 -0.36 -11.28
N GLY A 136 12.37 -1.68 -11.43
CA GLY A 136 13.44 -2.61 -11.79
C GLY A 136 14.16 -3.26 -10.60
N LEU A 137 13.70 -3.06 -9.37
CA LEU A 137 14.24 -3.76 -8.20
C LEU A 137 14.06 -5.27 -8.36
N GLN A 138 15.08 -6.03 -7.97
CA GLN A 138 15.12 -7.48 -8.05
C GLN A 138 14.91 -8.14 -6.68
N PRO A 139 14.50 -9.42 -6.64
CA PRO A 139 14.53 -10.20 -5.40
C PRO A 139 15.92 -10.15 -4.76
N GLY A 140 15.98 -9.88 -3.45
CA GLY A 140 17.22 -9.67 -2.70
C GLY A 140 17.69 -8.21 -2.62
N GLU A 141 17.24 -7.35 -3.54
CA GLU A 141 17.41 -5.88 -3.42
C GLU A 141 16.23 -5.24 -2.68
N PHE A 142 15.05 -5.83 -2.77
CA PHE A 142 13.83 -5.39 -2.09
C PHE A 142 12.92 -6.58 -1.77
N VAL A 143 12.17 -6.49 -0.67
CA VAL A 143 11.16 -7.48 -0.28
C VAL A 143 9.81 -7.11 -0.87
N PHE A 144 9.27 -7.93 -1.78
CA PHE A 144 7.97 -7.69 -2.40
C PHE A 144 6.85 -8.33 -1.58
N SER A 145 6.33 -7.57 -0.62
CA SER A 145 5.34 -8.07 0.34
C SER A 145 4.01 -7.30 0.28
N GLU A 146 2.95 -7.95 0.75
CA GLU A 146 1.67 -7.31 1.07
C GLU A 146 1.68 -6.56 2.42
N ALA A 147 2.80 -6.56 3.15
CA ALA A 147 2.94 -5.90 4.43
C ALA A 147 4.10 -4.88 4.42
N HIS A 148 3.79 -3.63 4.79
CA HIS A 148 4.78 -2.54 4.94
C HIS A 148 5.93 -2.91 5.89
N ALA A 149 5.61 -3.68 6.94
CA ALA A 149 6.58 -4.08 7.93
C ALA A 149 7.70 -4.97 7.37
N ASP A 150 7.46 -5.69 6.26
CA ASP A 150 8.41 -6.70 5.79
C ASP A 150 9.59 -6.06 5.03
N TYR A 151 9.32 -5.08 4.16
CA TYR A 151 10.41 -4.26 3.60
C TYR A 151 10.99 -3.24 4.59
N ALA A 152 10.22 -2.78 5.57
CA ALA A 152 10.77 -1.98 6.67
C ALA A 152 11.79 -2.78 7.49
N ALA A 153 11.51 -4.07 7.76
CA ALA A 153 12.42 -4.97 8.44
C ALA A 153 13.69 -5.25 7.61
N ASP A 154 13.55 -5.42 6.29
CA ASP A 154 14.70 -5.59 5.40
C ASP A 154 15.62 -4.36 5.38
N ALA A 155 15.04 -3.16 5.28
CA ALA A 155 15.79 -1.91 5.35
C ALA A 155 16.44 -1.67 6.74
N TRP A 156 15.77 -2.09 7.81
CA TRP A 156 16.33 -2.09 9.17
C TRP A 156 17.54 -3.03 9.27
N HIS A 157 17.44 -4.24 8.72
CA HIS A 157 18.55 -5.17 8.68
C HIS A 157 19.74 -4.63 7.88
N THR A 158 19.45 -4.00 6.73
CA THR A 158 20.46 -3.32 5.92
C THR A 158 21.19 -2.24 6.72
N ARG A 159 20.47 -1.41 7.49
CA ARG A 159 21.07 -0.42 8.41
C ARG A 159 22.01 -1.07 9.43
N MET A 160 21.62 -2.20 10.02
CA MET A 160 22.44 -2.91 11.02
C MET A 160 23.71 -3.53 10.40
N GLN A 161 23.59 -4.09 9.20
CA GLN A 161 24.73 -4.63 8.46
C GLN A 161 25.74 -3.53 8.11
N GLU A 162 25.29 -2.40 7.59
CA GLU A 162 26.16 -1.24 7.33
C GLU A 162 26.88 -0.75 8.59
N GLY A 163 26.15 -0.65 9.72
CA GLY A 163 26.73 -0.22 11.00
C GLY A 163 27.81 -1.16 11.56
N SER A 164 27.76 -2.44 11.18
CA SER A 164 28.74 -3.47 11.57
C SER A 164 29.81 -3.73 10.50
N GLY A 165 29.76 -3.03 9.36
CA GLY A 165 30.66 -3.24 8.22
C GLY A 165 30.39 -4.52 7.43
N ALA A 166 29.26 -5.20 7.67
CA ALA A 166 28.84 -6.36 6.91
C ALA A 166 28.28 -5.94 5.53
N PRO A 167 28.52 -6.72 4.46
CA PRO A 167 27.95 -6.44 3.16
C PRO A 167 26.42 -6.61 3.21
N SER A 168 25.71 -5.75 2.47
CA SER A 168 24.26 -5.81 2.32
C SER A 168 23.86 -5.62 0.86
N ALA A 169 22.96 -6.48 0.38
CA ALA A 169 22.39 -6.40 -0.97
C ALA A 169 21.12 -5.53 -1.04
N GLY A 170 20.52 -5.16 0.10
CA GLY A 170 19.28 -4.38 0.13
C GLY A 170 19.46 -3.00 -0.51
N ALA A 171 18.56 -2.58 -1.38
CA ALA A 171 18.66 -1.30 -2.08
C ALA A 171 18.35 -0.09 -1.20
N MET A 172 17.71 -0.33 -0.06
CA MET A 172 17.27 0.71 0.88
C MET A 172 17.77 0.41 2.28
N ARG A 173 18.11 1.49 3.02
CA ARG A 173 18.45 1.43 4.44
C ARG A 173 17.44 2.20 5.28
N ALA A 174 17.18 1.72 6.48
CA ALA A 174 16.39 2.48 7.45
C ALA A 174 17.19 3.69 7.98
N CYS A 175 16.54 4.85 7.98
CA CYS A 175 17.00 6.12 8.51
C CYS A 175 15.92 6.72 9.42
N ASP A 176 16.31 7.57 10.37
CA ASP A 176 15.34 8.30 11.19
C ASP A 176 14.92 9.54 10.40
N LEU A 177 13.64 9.59 9.99
CA LEU A 177 13.09 10.68 9.19
C LEU A 177 13.14 12.03 9.92
N ARG A 178 13.24 12.01 11.26
CA ARG A 178 13.32 13.22 12.09
C ARG A 178 14.71 13.84 12.05
N THR A 179 15.73 13.09 11.65
CA THR A 179 17.13 13.56 11.58
C THR A 179 17.75 13.41 10.20
N THR A 180 17.03 12.79 9.25
CA THR A 180 17.50 12.53 7.88
C THR A 180 16.56 13.19 6.88
N ALA A 181 17.10 14.06 6.02
CA ALA A 181 16.32 14.67 4.95
C ALA A 181 15.92 13.62 3.88
N PRO A 182 14.64 13.54 3.51
CA PRO A 182 14.16 12.62 2.47
C PRO A 182 14.64 13.04 1.09
N ARG A 183 14.81 12.06 0.20
CA ARG A 183 15.19 12.24 -1.21
C ARG A 183 14.11 11.68 -2.12
N VAL A 184 14.04 12.20 -3.35
CA VAL A 184 13.14 11.64 -4.37
C VAL A 184 13.47 10.17 -4.58
N GLY A 185 12.45 9.32 -4.45
CA GLY A 185 12.54 7.88 -4.54
C GLY A 185 12.53 7.15 -3.20
N ASP A 186 12.88 7.81 -2.09
CA ASP A 186 12.83 7.22 -0.76
C ASP A 186 11.39 6.84 -0.36
N LEU A 187 11.23 5.97 0.64
CA LEU A 187 9.93 5.73 1.26
C LEU A 187 9.88 6.36 2.64
N VAL A 188 8.83 7.13 2.92
CA VAL A 188 8.55 7.60 4.28
C VAL A 188 7.47 6.73 4.90
N CYS A 189 7.72 6.25 6.11
CA CYS A 189 6.93 5.21 6.74
C CYS A 189 6.57 5.57 8.18
N HIS A 190 5.43 5.03 8.63
CA HIS A 190 4.98 5.16 10.00
C HIS A 190 4.16 3.96 10.46
N ALA A 191 4.16 3.71 11.77
CA ALA A 191 3.27 2.74 12.39
C ALA A 191 1.82 3.26 12.45
N ARG A 192 0.85 2.35 12.50
CA ARG A 192 -0.60 2.63 12.48
C ARG A 192 -1.37 1.80 13.50
N ALA A 193 -2.64 2.15 13.67
CA ALA A 193 -3.57 1.47 14.57
C ALA A 193 -2.98 1.28 15.99
N ALA A 194 -2.96 0.06 16.50
CA ALA A 194 -2.45 -0.28 17.83
C ALA A 194 -0.94 -0.04 18.01
N SER A 195 -0.21 0.30 16.93
CA SER A 195 1.24 0.56 16.97
C SER A 195 1.59 2.03 16.82
N ARG A 196 0.61 2.95 16.93
CA ARG A 196 0.86 4.41 16.77
C ARG A 196 1.77 5.02 17.84
N ASP A 197 2.00 4.33 18.93
CA ASP A 197 2.87 4.77 20.02
C ASP A 197 4.36 4.54 19.73
N LEU A 198 4.70 3.87 18.62
CA LEU A 198 6.09 3.73 18.15
C LEU A 198 6.55 5.05 17.50
N VAL A 199 7.07 5.95 18.32
CA VAL A 199 7.40 7.35 17.95
C VAL A 199 8.90 7.61 17.78
N THR A 200 9.72 6.57 17.93
CA THR A 200 11.16 6.60 17.63
C THR A 200 11.56 5.50 16.65
N LEU A 201 12.70 5.69 15.97
CA LEU A 201 13.23 4.68 15.06
C LEU A 201 13.63 3.39 15.80
N ASP A 202 14.21 3.49 17.00
CA ASP A 202 14.67 2.32 17.76
C ASP A 202 13.50 1.47 18.25
N GLU A 203 12.45 2.09 18.80
CA GLU A 203 11.21 1.38 19.20
C GLU A 203 10.60 0.61 18.01
N LEU A 204 10.59 1.25 16.83
CA LEU A 204 10.10 0.62 15.61
C LEU A 204 11.03 -0.51 15.15
N GLY A 205 12.35 -0.32 15.20
CA GLY A 205 13.35 -1.34 14.89
C GLY A 205 13.18 -2.59 15.75
N GLU A 206 13.01 -2.42 17.06
CA GLU A 206 12.71 -3.54 17.95
C GLU A 206 11.37 -4.22 17.62
N ALA A 207 10.33 -3.45 17.27
CA ALA A 207 9.04 -4.00 16.87
C ALA A 207 9.14 -4.81 15.57
N LEU A 208 9.95 -4.37 14.61
CA LEU A 208 10.23 -5.08 13.37
C LEU A 208 10.93 -6.42 13.63
N GLU A 209 11.95 -6.43 14.51
CA GLU A 209 12.63 -7.67 14.90
C GLU A 209 11.71 -8.63 15.65
N ARG A 210 10.91 -8.12 16.61
CA ARG A 210 9.90 -8.93 17.31
C ARG A 210 8.89 -9.53 16.34
N ARG A 211 8.41 -8.76 15.36
CA ARG A 211 7.52 -9.25 14.31
C ARG A 211 8.17 -10.40 13.55
N ARG A 212 9.42 -10.23 13.12
CA ARG A 212 10.15 -11.27 12.36
C ARG A 212 10.31 -12.56 13.16
N ALA A 213 10.57 -12.44 14.46
CA ALA A 213 10.73 -13.59 15.35
C ALA A 213 9.42 -14.32 15.68
N THR A 214 8.30 -13.59 15.80
CA THR A 214 7.04 -14.14 16.33
C THR A 214 5.92 -14.26 15.31
N GLY A 215 6.07 -13.64 14.14
CA GLY A 215 5.00 -13.49 13.15
C GLY A 215 3.92 -12.48 13.56
N SER A 216 4.11 -11.72 14.64
CA SER A 216 3.10 -10.75 15.11
C SER A 216 2.78 -9.69 14.06
N GLY A 217 1.53 -9.19 14.05
CA GLY A 217 1.15 -8.08 13.19
C GLY A 217 1.84 -6.78 13.60
N LEU A 218 2.28 -5.99 12.62
CA LEU A 218 2.80 -4.64 12.80
C LEU A 218 2.18 -3.72 11.74
N PRO A 219 1.01 -3.11 12.03
CA PRO A 219 0.34 -2.24 11.08
C PRO A 219 1.21 -1.02 10.77
N MET A 220 1.53 -0.84 9.50
CA MET A 220 2.37 0.25 9.01
C MET A 220 1.84 0.79 7.70
N HIS A 221 2.37 1.93 7.30
CA HIS A 221 2.13 2.52 5.99
C HIS A 221 3.36 3.29 5.53
N CYS A 222 3.57 3.30 4.22
CA CYS A 222 4.65 3.98 3.56
C CYS A 222 4.14 4.67 2.29
N ASP A 223 4.68 5.85 2.03
CA ASP A 223 4.50 6.59 0.79
C ASP A 223 5.85 6.75 0.07
N VAL A 224 5.82 6.81 -1.26
CA VAL A 224 7.00 7.11 -2.09
C VAL A 224 7.20 8.62 -2.13
N VAL A 225 8.39 9.11 -1.79
CA VAL A 225 8.77 10.52 -1.99
C VAL A 225 8.93 10.79 -3.48
N VAL A 226 8.13 11.68 -4.04
CA VAL A 226 8.09 11.96 -5.49
C VAL A 226 8.69 13.30 -5.87
N GLN A 227 8.73 14.26 -4.96
CA GLN A 227 9.32 15.58 -5.16
C GLN A 227 9.85 16.12 -3.83
N VAL A 228 10.93 16.90 -3.88
CA VAL A 228 11.49 17.62 -2.74
C VAL A 228 11.85 19.04 -3.20
N ASP A 229 11.49 20.04 -2.41
CA ASP A 229 11.90 21.44 -2.61
C ASP A 229 12.34 22.06 -1.26
N ASP A 230 12.54 23.38 -1.22
CA ASP A 230 13.04 24.05 -0.01
C ASP A 230 12.01 24.12 1.13
N GLY A 231 10.71 23.98 0.83
CA GLY A 231 9.63 24.06 1.82
C GLY A 231 9.16 22.70 2.34
N GLY A 232 9.51 21.60 1.67
CA GLY A 232 9.03 20.27 2.03
C GLY A 232 9.18 19.25 0.91
N PHE A 233 8.34 18.23 0.95
CA PHE A 233 8.34 17.15 -0.01
C PHE A 233 6.94 16.61 -0.25
N ASP A 234 6.73 16.08 -1.45
CA ASP A 234 5.49 15.43 -1.85
C ASP A 234 5.69 13.91 -1.87
N THR A 235 4.68 13.20 -1.40
CA THR A 235 4.66 11.74 -1.34
C THR A 235 3.45 11.19 -2.08
N VAL A 236 3.53 9.94 -2.54
CA VAL A 236 2.42 9.20 -3.14
C VAL A 236 2.29 7.84 -2.45
N GLY A 237 1.10 7.58 -1.90
CA GLY A 237 0.74 6.33 -1.24
C GLY A 237 -0.46 5.64 -1.89
N GLY A 238 -0.49 4.32 -1.84
CA GLY A 238 -1.65 3.52 -2.22
C GLY A 238 -2.62 3.33 -1.05
N ASN A 239 -3.90 3.16 -1.35
CA ASN A 239 -4.98 2.88 -0.38
C ASN A 239 -5.05 3.90 0.77
N VAL A 240 -4.81 5.17 0.44
CA VAL A 240 -5.08 6.31 1.32
C VAL A 240 -6.33 6.97 0.78
N LEU A 241 -7.40 7.02 1.59
CA LEU A 241 -8.73 7.43 1.12
C LEU A 241 -9.20 6.59 -0.08
N ASP A 242 -8.97 5.28 -0.01
CA ASP A 242 -9.39 4.31 -1.03
C ASP A 242 -8.85 4.63 -2.44
N SER A 243 -7.72 5.34 -2.51
CA SER A 243 -7.12 5.89 -3.74
C SER A 243 -5.59 5.81 -3.72
N VAL A 244 -4.96 6.09 -4.88
CA VAL A 244 -3.55 6.47 -4.97
C VAL A 244 -3.44 7.97 -4.75
N THR A 245 -3.00 8.35 -3.55
CA THR A 245 -3.14 9.72 -3.03
C THR A 245 -1.79 10.38 -2.84
N GLY A 246 -1.69 11.60 -3.35
CA GLY A 246 -0.57 12.50 -3.12
C GLY A 246 -0.72 13.21 -1.78
N ARG A 247 0.40 13.47 -1.10
CA ARG A 247 0.43 14.20 0.17
C ARG A 247 1.61 15.14 0.21
N ARG A 248 1.37 16.39 0.62
CA ARG A 248 2.43 17.36 0.90
C ARG A 248 2.83 17.30 2.37
N LEU A 249 4.12 17.24 2.65
CA LEU A 249 4.71 17.33 3.99
C LEU A 249 5.71 18.49 4.05
N ALA A 250 5.57 19.36 5.06
CA ALA A 250 6.45 20.51 5.26
C ALA A 250 7.72 20.15 6.05
N PHE A 251 8.81 20.85 5.75
CA PHE A 251 9.97 20.89 6.62
C PHE A 251 9.78 21.90 7.76
N ALA A 252 10.45 21.65 8.88
CA ALA A 252 10.53 22.61 9.97
C ALA A 252 11.28 23.87 9.49
N PRO A 253 10.93 25.08 9.98
CA PRO A 253 11.49 26.33 9.51
C PRO A 253 13.02 26.36 9.46
N ARG A 254 13.59 26.73 8.31
CA ARG A 254 15.04 26.80 8.07
C ARG A 254 15.79 25.46 8.20
N THR A 255 15.08 24.34 8.05
CA THR A 255 15.66 22.99 8.04
C THR A 255 15.25 22.24 6.77
N ARG A 256 15.77 21.01 6.62
CA ARG A 256 15.27 20.01 5.65
C ARG A 256 14.73 18.76 6.35
N LEU A 257 14.23 18.94 7.58
CA LEU A 257 13.72 17.87 8.43
C LEU A 257 12.21 18.02 8.56
N LEU A 258 11.49 16.90 8.64
CA LEU A 258 10.03 16.90 8.79
C LEU A 258 9.61 17.77 9.98
N ASP A 259 8.60 18.62 9.77
CA ASP A 259 8.07 19.45 10.84
C ASP A 259 7.49 18.58 11.98
N ALA A 260 7.84 18.90 13.23
CA ALA A 260 7.40 18.12 14.40
C ALA A 260 5.88 18.12 14.59
N SER A 261 5.16 19.09 14.00
CA SER A 261 3.69 19.14 14.00
C SER A 261 3.01 17.94 13.32
N TYR A 262 3.72 17.16 12.50
CA TYR A 262 3.17 15.93 11.95
C TYR A 262 3.11 14.78 12.96
N GLN A 263 3.84 14.87 14.09
CA GLN A 263 3.84 13.84 15.12
C GLN A 263 2.54 13.88 15.96
N PRO A 264 2.02 12.73 16.42
CA PRO A 264 0.90 12.71 17.34
C PRO A 264 1.23 13.39 18.67
N GLY A 265 0.24 14.00 19.31
CA GLY A 265 0.38 14.53 20.68
C GLY A 265 0.96 15.93 20.80
N CYS A 266 1.28 16.63 19.70
CA CYS A 266 1.64 18.05 19.78
C CYS A 266 0.39 18.94 19.88
N SER A 267 -0.02 19.28 21.10
CA SER A 267 -1.22 20.10 21.36
C SER A 267 -1.08 21.58 20.97
N ALA A 268 0.15 22.09 20.86
CA ALA A 268 0.44 23.48 20.49
C ALA A 268 0.82 23.66 19.00
N CYS A 269 0.82 22.57 18.22
CA CYS A 269 1.19 22.58 16.82
C CYS A 269 -0.01 22.87 15.90
N THR A 270 0.28 23.23 14.65
CA THR A 270 -0.69 23.21 13.55
C THR A 270 -1.34 21.83 13.45
N ASP A 271 -2.67 21.77 13.37
CA ASP A 271 -3.37 20.51 13.09
C ASP A 271 -3.01 20.04 11.68
N ARG A 272 -2.39 18.85 11.60
CA ARG A 272 -2.02 18.20 10.34
C ARG A 272 -3.06 17.19 9.87
N HIS A 273 -4.24 17.14 10.49
CA HIS A 273 -5.39 16.32 10.12
C HIS A 273 -5.00 14.89 9.70
N MET A 274 -5.24 14.53 8.44
CA MET A 274 -4.97 13.19 7.91
C MET A 274 -3.49 12.89 7.68
N SER A 275 -2.62 13.89 7.85
CA SER A 275 -1.17 13.78 7.81
C SER A 275 -0.54 13.63 9.20
N THR A 276 -1.31 13.70 10.29
CA THR A 276 -0.81 13.45 11.66
C THR A 276 -0.53 11.96 11.87
N ALA A 277 0.74 11.59 11.92
CA ALA A 277 1.20 10.21 12.11
C ALA A 277 2.59 10.16 12.76
N PRO A 278 2.96 9.03 13.41
CA PRO A 278 4.29 8.86 13.98
C PRO A 278 5.33 8.60 12.86
N TRP A 279 5.57 9.62 12.04
CA TRP A 279 6.48 9.58 10.90
C TRP A 279 7.92 9.52 11.40
N VAL A 280 8.47 8.31 11.50
CA VAL A 280 9.78 8.07 12.12
C VAL A 280 10.75 7.38 11.19
N LEU A 281 10.26 6.60 10.23
CA LEU A 281 11.07 5.74 9.40
C LEU A 281 11.19 6.32 7.99
N LEU A 282 12.42 6.45 7.53
CA LEU A 282 12.77 6.74 6.15
C LEU A 282 13.53 5.52 5.59
N LEU A 283 12.99 4.86 4.56
CA LEU A 283 13.76 3.90 3.76
C LEU A 283 14.47 4.71 2.67
N GLN A 284 15.75 4.98 2.91
CA GLN A 284 16.57 5.79 2.03
C GLN A 284 17.31 4.90 1.03
N TRP A 285 17.30 5.29 -0.24
CA TRP A 285 18.11 4.64 -1.27
C TRP A 285 19.62 4.68 -0.94
N ARG A 286 20.30 3.55 -1.18
CA ARG A 286 21.74 3.38 -0.99
C ARG A 286 22.53 3.70 -2.26
#